data_AF-A0A9P6CUS0-F1
#
_entry.id   AF-A0A9P6CUS0-F1
#
_cell.length_a   1.000
_cell.length_b   1.000
_cell.length_c   1.000
_cell.angle_alpha   90.00
_cell.angle_beta   90.00
_cell.angle_gamma   90.00
#
_symmetry.space_group_name_H-M   'P 1'
#
loop_
_entity.id
_entity.type
_entity.pdbx_description
1 polymer ?
#
loop_
_entity_poly.entity_id
_entity_poly.type
_entity_poly.pdbx_seq_one_letter_code
_entity_poly.pdbx_strand_id
1 'polypeptide(L)'
;VVVTLAYQLSRFIPEIEDLVLTAIEKDPVIFSRSRSTQMKTLVIEPLTSNRFPAQPMVIVIDGIDECGPDEKAHKELLEVLGTAALELHGHPILFLVGSRPEYVIRTAFDTPFLSRVTESLVLDEKYSPDDDIWDYLQDEFQRIHRNSTKRSEPWPSDSEIELLVQKASGQFIFASTVVKY
;
A
#
# COMPACT_ATOMS: atom_id res chain seq x y z
N VAL A 1 11.78 3.74 0.12
CA VAL A 1 10.52 4.32 -0.40
C VAL A 1 10.77 5.51 -1.30
N VAL A 2 11.21 6.68 -0.80
CA VAL A 2 11.32 7.91 -1.62
C VAL A 2 12.19 7.75 -2.87
N VAL A 3 13.37 7.17 -2.73
CA VAL A 3 14.27 6.93 -3.89
C VAL A 3 13.64 5.99 -4.91
N THR A 4 12.95 4.94 -4.45
CA THR A 4 12.22 4.00 -5.30
C THR A 4 11.08 4.71 -6.04
N LEU A 5 10.34 5.58 -5.35
CA LEU A 5 9.28 6.39 -5.94
C LEU A 5 9.84 7.32 -7.02
N ALA A 6 10.92 8.05 -6.73
CA ALA A 6 11.57 8.93 -7.71
C ALA A 6 12.02 8.16 -8.96
N TYR A 7 12.60 6.98 -8.79
CA TYR A 7 12.95 6.10 -9.91
C TYR A 7 11.72 5.64 -10.70
N GLN A 8 10.65 5.19 -10.04
CA GLN A 8 9.43 4.77 -10.74
C GLN A 8 8.79 5.93 -11.51
N LEU A 9 8.75 7.12 -10.91
CA LEU A 9 8.23 8.33 -11.54
C LEU A 9 9.06 8.75 -12.76
N SER A 10 10.40 8.71 -12.68
CA SER A 10 11.25 9.05 -13.83
C SER A 10 11.10 8.08 -14.99
N ARG A 11 10.82 6.80 -14.69
CA ARG A 11 10.52 5.79 -15.73
C ARG A 11 9.13 5.95 -16.32
N PHE A 12 8.16 6.42 -15.53
CA PHE A 12 6.78 6.63 -15.98
C PHE A 12 6.59 7.96 -16.71
N ILE A 13 7.34 8.99 -16.33
CA ILE A 13 7.29 10.35 -16.88
C ILE A 13 8.69 10.69 -17.43
N PRO A 14 8.98 10.36 -18.70
CA PRO A 14 10.30 10.64 -19.28
C PRO A 14 10.71 12.12 -19.19
N GLU A 15 9.74 13.04 -19.17
CA GLU A 15 9.99 14.49 -19.12
C GLU A 15 10.69 14.95 -17.85
N ILE A 16 10.58 14.21 -16.74
CA ILE A 16 11.24 14.55 -15.48
C ILE A 16 12.52 13.74 -15.24
N GLU A 17 12.83 12.74 -16.08
CA GLU A 17 14.01 11.87 -15.89
C GLU A 17 15.31 12.67 -15.82
N ASP A 18 15.51 13.59 -16.77
CA ASP A 18 16.70 14.46 -16.77
C ASP A 18 16.80 15.33 -15.51
N LEU A 19 15.66 15.77 -14.95
CA LEU A 19 15.64 16.61 -13.74
C LEU A 19 16.11 15.80 -12.53
N VAL A 20 15.64 14.56 -12.40
CA VAL A 20 16.06 13.64 -11.35
C VAL A 20 17.55 13.30 -11.50
N LEU A 21 18.01 12.98 -12.71
CA LEU A 21 19.43 12.68 -12.97
C LEU A 21 20.32 13.89 -12.67
N THR A 22 19.93 15.08 -13.13
CA THR A 22 20.66 16.33 -12.84
C THR A 22 20.73 16.60 -11.33
N ALA A 23 19.65 16.33 -10.58
CA ALA A 23 19.64 16.50 -9.14
C ALA A 23 20.63 15.55 -8.45
N ILE A 24 20.71 14.29 -8.90
CA ILE A 24 21.67 13.30 -8.39
C ILE A 24 23.11 13.69 -8.74
N GLU A 25 23.36 14.17 -9.96
CA GLU A 25 24.70 14.64 -10.38
C GLU A 25 25.18 15.83 -9.55
N LYS A 26 24.28 16.76 -9.21
CA LYS A 26 24.58 17.93 -8.37
C LYS A 26 24.80 17.57 -6.92
N ASP A 27 24.13 16.54 -6.41
CA ASP A 27 24.25 16.09 -5.03
C ASP A 27 24.38 14.55 -4.95
N PRO A 28 25.57 13.99 -5.21
CA PRO A 28 25.77 12.54 -5.23
C PRO A 28 25.45 11.83 -3.90
N VAL A 29 25.43 12.58 -2.79
CA VAL A 29 25.11 12.06 -1.44
C VAL A 29 23.62 12.12 -1.11
N ILE A 30 22.75 12.52 -2.06
CA ILE A 30 21.29 12.65 -1.86
C ILE A 30 20.66 11.37 -1.27
N PHE A 31 21.16 10.19 -1.64
CA PHE A 31 20.67 8.90 -1.15
C PHE A 31 20.91 8.66 0.36
N SER A 32 21.84 9.40 0.96
CA SER A 32 22.10 9.39 2.41
C SER A 32 21.47 10.58 3.17
N ARG A 33 20.82 11.52 2.47
CA ARG A 33 20.12 12.63 3.11
C ARG A 33 18.80 12.19 3.73
N SER A 34 18.19 13.09 4.50
CA SER A 34 16.87 12.86 5.10
C SER A 34 15.81 12.56 4.04
N ARG A 35 14.78 11.81 4.42
CA ARG A 35 13.66 11.48 3.53
C ARG A 35 12.95 12.72 3.01
N SER A 36 12.82 13.76 3.84
CA SER A 36 12.27 15.05 3.43
C SER A 36 13.10 15.71 2.32
N THR A 37 14.43 15.67 2.43
CA THR A 37 15.31 16.23 1.38
C THR A 37 15.21 15.42 0.10
N GLN A 38 15.22 14.09 0.20
CA GLN A 38 15.03 13.22 -0.96
C GLN A 38 13.68 13.48 -1.63
N MET A 39 12.60 13.62 -0.87
CA MET A 39 11.26 13.82 -1.41
C MET A 39 11.17 15.16 -2.13
N LYS A 40 11.69 16.21 -1.50
CA LYS A 40 11.73 17.54 -2.10
C LYS A 40 12.50 17.54 -3.42
N THR A 41 13.75 17.08 -3.38
CA THR A 41 14.67 17.21 -4.52
C THR A 41 14.40 16.21 -5.64
N LEU A 42 13.98 14.98 -5.32
CA LEU A 42 13.83 13.91 -6.32
C LEU A 42 12.38 13.68 -6.77
N VAL A 43 11.39 14.25 -6.08
CA VAL A 43 9.97 14.04 -6.40
C VAL A 43 9.24 15.36 -6.57
N ILE A 44 9.20 16.23 -5.56
CA ILE A 44 8.41 17.47 -5.60
C ILE A 44 8.96 18.45 -6.65
N GLU A 45 10.25 18.77 -6.62
CA GLU A 45 10.87 19.71 -7.56
C GLU A 45 10.72 19.26 -9.03
N PRO A 46 10.93 17.98 -9.38
CA PRO A 46 10.65 17.52 -10.74
C PRO A 46 9.17 17.60 -11.14
N LEU A 47 8.23 17.24 -10.25
CA LEU A 47 6.78 17.24 -10.54
C LEU A 47 6.16 18.64 -10.59
N THR A 48 6.79 19.63 -9.97
CA THR A 48 6.39 21.05 -10.05
C THR A 48 7.04 21.79 -11.21
N SER A 49 7.93 21.13 -11.97
CA SER A 49 8.58 21.74 -13.11
C SER A 49 7.62 21.95 -14.28
N ASN A 50 7.89 22.95 -15.12
CA ASN A 50 7.14 23.17 -16.36
C ASN A 50 7.28 22.02 -17.38
N ARG A 51 8.17 21.04 -17.12
CA ARG A 51 8.33 19.84 -17.93
C ARG A 51 7.31 18.76 -17.56
N PHE A 52 6.70 18.83 -16.38
CA PHE A 52 5.71 17.84 -15.96
C PHE A 52 4.44 17.96 -16.81
N PRO A 53 3.97 16.86 -17.44
CA PRO A 53 2.70 16.87 -18.13
C PRO A 53 1.59 17.06 -17.08
N ALA A 54 0.83 18.15 -17.15
CA ALA A 54 -0.23 18.52 -16.20
C ALA A 54 -1.47 17.60 -16.30
N GLN A 55 -1.25 16.29 -16.44
CA GLN A 55 -2.27 15.25 -16.52
C GLN A 55 -2.52 14.69 -15.11
N PRO A 56 -3.78 14.32 -14.81
CA PRO A 56 -4.12 13.66 -13.55
C PRO A 56 -3.29 12.40 -13.29
N MET A 57 -2.71 12.32 -12.11
CA MET A 57 -1.87 11.21 -11.67
C MET A 57 -2.28 10.75 -10.27
N VAL A 58 -2.25 9.44 -10.07
CA VAL A 58 -2.40 8.83 -8.75
C VAL A 58 -1.10 8.10 -8.41
N ILE A 59 -0.53 8.46 -7.27
CA ILE A 59 0.64 7.78 -6.69
C ILE A 59 0.13 6.89 -5.56
N VAL A 60 0.22 5.59 -5.76
CA VAL A 60 -0.19 4.59 -4.76
C VAL A 60 1.04 4.14 -3.98
N ILE A 61 0.99 4.30 -2.65
CA ILE A 61 1.94 3.68 -1.72
C ILE A 61 1.18 2.63 -0.92
N ASP A 62 1.37 1.37 -1.27
CA ASP A 62 0.76 0.24 -0.58
C ASP A 62 1.74 -0.37 0.44
N GLY A 63 1.22 -0.78 1.60
CA GLY A 63 2.00 -1.40 2.68
C GLY A 63 2.94 -0.43 3.42
N ILE A 64 2.48 0.74 3.88
CA ILE A 64 3.31 1.63 4.71
C ILE A 64 3.81 0.96 6.00
N ASP A 65 3.06 0.02 6.57
CA ASP A 65 3.45 -0.79 7.72
C ASP A 65 4.68 -1.65 7.49
N GLU A 66 5.07 -1.87 6.24
CA GLU A 66 6.29 -2.59 5.85
C GLU A 66 7.43 -1.63 5.46
N CYS A 67 7.22 -0.31 5.54
CA CYS A 67 8.12 0.72 5.00
C CYS A 67 9.10 1.31 6.03
N GLY A 68 9.81 0.47 6.77
CA GLY A 68 10.85 0.92 7.68
C GLY A 68 11.27 -0.14 8.70
N PRO A 69 12.33 0.14 9.47
CA PRO A 69 12.74 -0.76 10.55
C PRO A 69 11.87 -0.61 11.81
N ASP A 70 11.16 0.52 11.97
CA ASP A 70 10.45 0.86 13.19
C ASP A 70 9.31 1.87 12.98
N GLU A 71 8.53 2.06 14.04
CA GLU A 71 7.43 3.01 14.14
C GLU A 71 7.81 4.46 13.81
N LYS A 72 9.03 4.88 14.17
CA LYS A 72 9.50 6.24 13.92
C LYS A 72 9.68 6.47 12.43
N ALA A 73 10.23 5.48 11.72
CA ALA A 73 10.36 5.53 10.27
C ALA A 73 9.00 5.58 9.57
N HIS A 74 7.97 4.90 10.08
CA HIS A 74 6.61 4.99 9.52
C HIS A 74 6.03 6.39 9.67
N LYS A 75 6.14 7.00 10.86
CA LYS A 75 5.69 8.38 11.11
C LYS A 75 6.42 9.39 10.22
N GLU A 76 7.74 9.30 10.14
CA GLU A 76 8.54 10.19 9.29
C GLU A 76 8.12 10.07 7.82
N LEU A 77 7.83 8.86 7.33
CA LEU A 77 7.38 8.67 5.95
C LEU A 77 6.01 9.31 5.72
N LEU A 78 5.05 9.13 6.64
CA LEU A 78 3.72 9.74 6.55
C LEU A 78 3.79 11.27 6.57
N GLU A 79 4.62 11.84 7.45
CA GLU A 79 4.86 13.30 7.48
C GLU A 79 5.46 13.81 6.17
N VAL A 80 6.42 13.08 5.60
CA VAL A 80 7.04 13.41 4.31
C VAL A 80 6.02 13.35 3.16
N LEU A 81 5.15 12.33 3.14
CA LEU A 81 4.07 12.21 2.16
C LEU A 81 3.02 13.32 2.31
N GLY A 82 2.61 13.62 3.54
CA GLY A 82 1.68 14.72 3.82
C GLY A 82 2.25 16.09 3.42
N THR A 83 3.55 16.30 3.65
CA THR A 83 4.27 17.51 3.19
C THR A 83 4.31 17.58 1.68
N ALA A 84 4.60 16.46 0.99
CA ALA A 84 4.58 16.40 -0.47
C ALA A 84 3.19 16.70 -1.05
N ALA A 85 2.13 16.14 -0.46
CA ALA A 85 0.75 16.43 -0.86
C ALA A 85 0.41 17.92 -0.73
N LEU A 86 0.88 18.58 0.34
CA LEU A 86 0.69 20.01 0.54
C LEU A 86 1.50 20.85 -0.45
N GLU A 87 2.77 20.53 -0.70
CA GLU A 87 3.61 21.29 -1.65
C GLU A 87 3.16 21.11 -3.10
N LEU A 88 2.58 19.95 -3.43
CA LEU A 88 2.01 19.67 -4.75
C LEU A 88 0.56 20.15 -4.88
N HIS A 89 0.01 20.84 -3.87
CA HIS A 89 -1.34 21.39 -3.94
C HIS A 89 -1.51 22.30 -5.17
N GLY A 90 -2.54 22.05 -5.97
CA GLY A 90 -2.78 22.73 -7.24
C GLY A 90 -2.24 22.00 -8.48
N HIS A 91 -1.42 20.95 -8.29
CA HIS A 91 -1.09 19.99 -9.34
C HIS A 91 -2.09 18.84 -9.31
N PRO A 92 -2.41 18.20 -10.45
CA PRO A 92 -3.40 17.15 -10.52
C PRO A 92 -2.80 15.80 -10.06
N ILE A 93 -2.23 15.77 -8.84
CA ILE A 93 -1.54 14.60 -8.26
C ILE A 93 -2.24 14.22 -6.96
N LEU A 94 -2.66 12.97 -6.87
CA LEU A 94 -3.29 12.39 -5.68
C LEU A 94 -2.38 11.29 -5.10
N PHE A 95 -2.13 11.33 -3.80
CA PHE A 95 -1.50 10.23 -3.08
C PHE A 95 -2.57 9.32 -2.48
N LEU A 96 -2.50 8.02 -2.77
CA LEU A 96 -3.27 6.98 -2.09
C LEU A 96 -2.31 6.16 -1.24
N VAL A 97 -2.60 6.05 0.04
CA VAL A 97 -1.76 5.35 1.01
C VAL A 97 -2.54 4.19 1.60
N GLY A 98 -2.06 2.96 1.37
CA GLY A 98 -2.59 1.73 1.92
C GLY A 98 -1.72 1.20 3.06
N SER A 99 -2.36 0.71 4.12
CA SER A 99 -1.65 0.09 5.25
C SER A 99 -2.61 -0.70 6.14
N ARG A 100 -2.06 -1.63 6.93
CA ARG A 100 -2.77 -2.24 8.06
C ARG A 100 -3.11 -1.18 9.12
N PRO A 101 -4.18 -1.38 9.92
CA PRO A 101 -4.62 -0.44 10.95
C PRO A 101 -3.74 -0.49 12.21
N GLU A 102 -2.41 -0.54 12.06
CA GLU A 102 -1.48 -0.53 13.18
C GLU A 102 -1.60 0.77 13.99
N TYR A 103 -1.48 0.67 15.31
CA TYR A 103 -1.68 1.79 16.23
C TYR A 103 -0.84 3.02 15.86
N VAL A 104 0.42 2.81 15.52
CA VAL A 104 1.36 3.87 15.14
C VAL A 104 0.90 4.65 13.90
N ILE A 105 0.32 3.96 12.92
CA ILE A 105 -0.10 4.53 11.64
C ILE A 105 -1.41 5.28 11.84
N ARG A 106 -2.38 4.67 12.54
CA ARG A 106 -3.65 5.30 12.88
C ARG A 106 -3.43 6.63 13.62
N THR A 107 -2.64 6.60 14.69
CA THR A 107 -2.35 7.79 15.50
C THR A 107 -1.53 8.85 14.76
N ALA A 108 -0.76 8.47 13.73
CA ALA A 108 -0.08 9.45 12.88
C ALA A 108 -1.08 10.28 12.06
N PHE A 109 -2.09 9.64 11.46
CA PHE A 109 -3.14 10.34 10.72
C PHE A 109 -4.02 11.23 11.61
N ASP A 110 -4.13 10.92 12.90
CA ASP A 110 -4.84 11.75 13.89
C ASP A 110 -4.05 13.01 14.33
N THR A 111 -2.79 13.16 13.91
CA THR A 111 -2.01 14.36 14.26
C THR A 111 -2.62 15.62 13.63
N PRO A 112 -2.48 16.81 14.26
CA PRO A 112 -3.06 18.05 13.74
C PRO A 112 -2.60 18.43 12.32
N PHE A 113 -1.45 17.92 11.89
CA PHE A 113 -0.93 18.13 10.55
C PHE A 113 -1.58 17.18 9.55
N LEU A 114 -1.44 15.86 9.74
CA LEU A 114 -1.92 14.88 8.77
C LEU A 114 -3.44 14.90 8.63
N SER A 115 -4.19 15.02 9.73
CA SER A 115 -5.65 15.12 9.71
C SER A 115 -6.20 16.29 8.88
N ARG A 116 -5.39 17.32 8.58
CA ARG A 116 -5.79 18.45 7.73
C ARG A 116 -5.51 18.24 6.25
N VAL A 117 -4.56 17.36 5.91
CA VAL A 117 -4.09 17.15 4.54
C VAL A 117 -4.47 15.78 3.99
N THR A 118 -5.07 14.92 4.80
CA THR A 118 -5.47 13.55 4.41
C THR A 118 -6.94 13.27 4.73
N GLU A 119 -7.55 12.39 3.95
CA GLU A 119 -8.84 11.78 4.23
C GLU A 119 -8.65 10.27 4.44
N SER A 120 -9.18 9.75 5.54
CA SER A 120 -9.04 8.33 5.90
C SER A 120 -10.28 7.54 5.49
N LEU A 121 -10.09 6.49 4.71
CA LEU A 121 -11.13 5.53 4.36
C LEU A 121 -10.85 4.19 5.07
N VAL A 122 -11.71 3.81 6.02
CA VAL A 122 -11.62 2.51 6.69
C VAL A 122 -12.37 1.49 5.85
N LEU A 123 -11.68 0.45 5.40
CA LEU A 123 -12.26 -0.60 4.54
C LEU A 123 -13.02 -1.68 5.32
N ASP A 124 -12.84 -1.74 6.65
CA ASP A 124 -13.14 -2.93 7.46
C ASP A 124 -14.36 -2.80 8.41
N GLU A 125 -14.98 -1.61 8.57
CA GLU A 125 -16.00 -1.42 9.62
C GLU A 125 -17.28 -2.27 9.45
N LYS A 126 -17.48 -2.91 8.28
CA LYS A 126 -18.59 -3.82 7.99
C LYS A 126 -18.16 -5.10 7.28
N TYR A 127 -16.86 -5.34 7.18
CA TYR A 127 -16.32 -6.49 6.46
C TYR A 127 -16.30 -7.69 7.40
N SER A 128 -16.92 -8.80 6.97
CA SER A 128 -16.85 -10.09 7.67
C SER A 128 -15.86 -10.95 6.89
N PRO A 129 -14.55 -10.90 7.22
CA PRO A 129 -13.58 -11.72 6.51
C PRO A 129 -13.90 -13.21 6.65
N ASP A 130 -14.60 -13.60 7.71
CA ASP A 130 -15.01 -14.98 7.95
C ASP A 130 -16.07 -15.45 6.93
N ASP A 131 -17.01 -14.59 6.51
CA ASP A 131 -18.01 -14.93 5.50
C ASP A 131 -17.35 -15.12 4.11
N ASP A 132 -16.43 -14.23 3.73
CA ASP A 132 -15.73 -14.36 2.45
C ASP A 132 -14.76 -15.56 2.45
N ILE A 133 -14.13 -15.87 3.60
CA ILE A 133 -13.30 -17.08 3.75
C ILE A 133 -14.17 -18.33 3.67
N TRP A 134 -15.37 -18.32 4.25
CA TRP A 134 -16.33 -19.41 4.13
C TRP A 134 -16.66 -19.69 2.66
N ASP A 135 -17.08 -18.65 1.92
CA ASP A 135 -17.45 -18.77 0.51
C ASP A 135 -16.25 -19.27 -0.32
N TYR A 136 -15.06 -18.71 -0.09
CA TYR A 136 -13.83 -19.14 -0.74
C TYR A 136 -13.51 -20.61 -0.50
N LEU A 137 -13.55 -21.07 0.75
CA LEU A 137 -13.27 -22.46 1.11
C LEU A 137 -14.33 -23.39 0.49
N GLN A 138 -15.59 -23.01 0.52
CA GLN A 138 -16.68 -23.80 -0.06
C GLN A 138 -16.47 -23.99 -1.57
N ASP A 139 -16.19 -22.92 -2.30
CA ASP A 139 -15.93 -22.96 -3.74
C ASP A 139 -14.69 -23.79 -4.09
N GLU A 140 -13.58 -23.57 -3.38
CA GLU A 140 -12.32 -24.27 -3.65
C GLU A 140 -12.39 -25.76 -3.31
N PHE A 141 -13.00 -26.14 -2.19
CA PHE A 141 -13.18 -27.55 -1.88
C PHE A 141 -14.13 -28.24 -2.85
N GLN A 142 -15.20 -27.58 -3.29
CA GLN A 142 -16.04 -28.11 -4.37
C GLN A 142 -15.23 -28.31 -5.66
N ARG A 143 -14.36 -27.35 -6.01
CA ARG A 143 -13.46 -27.47 -7.18
C ARG A 143 -12.49 -28.65 -7.03
N ILE A 144 -11.88 -28.83 -5.86
CA ILE A 144 -10.99 -29.97 -5.57
C ILE A 144 -11.77 -31.28 -5.65
N HIS A 145 -12.97 -31.33 -5.06
CA HIS A 145 -13.82 -32.52 -5.06
C HIS A 145 -14.19 -32.97 -6.47
N ARG A 146 -14.61 -32.04 -7.34
CA ARG A 146 -14.94 -32.32 -8.75
C ARG A 146 -13.76 -32.94 -9.52
N ASN A 147 -12.53 -32.60 -9.14
CA ASN A 147 -11.30 -33.11 -9.76
C ASN A 147 -10.74 -34.37 -9.07
N SER A 148 -11.37 -34.85 -8.00
CA SER A 148 -10.94 -36.05 -7.25
C SER A 148 -11.62 -37.32 -7.76
N THR A 149 -10.90 -38.44 -7.70
CA THR A 149 -11.43 -39.78 -8.04
C THR A 149 -12.24 -40.41 -6.89
N LYS A 150 -12.18 -39.86 -5.67
CA LYS A 150 -12.92 -40.33 -4.50
C LYS A 150 -14.11 -39.41 -4.22
N ARG A 151 -15.32 -39.96 -4.36
CA ARG A 151 -16.61 -39.26 -4.28
C ARG A 151 -17.39 -39.62 -3.02
N SER A 152 -16.82 -39.34 -1.84
CA SER A 152 -17.61 -39.34 -0.60
C SER A 152 -18.24 -37.97 -0.42
N GLU A 153 -19.56 -37.89 -0.35
CA GLU A 153 -20.31 -36.66 -0.07
C GLU A 153 -20.94 -36.71 1.34
N PRO A 154 -21.03 -35.58 2.06
CA PRO A 154 -20.43 -34.27 1.75
C PRO A 154 -18.91 -34.22 2.02
N TRP A 155 -18.15 -33.45 1.23
CA TRP A 155 -16.72 -33.24 1.46
C TRP A 155 -16.24 -31.83 1.09
N PRO A 156 -15.61 -31.11 2.03
CA PRO A 156 -15.71 -31.30 3.48
C PRO A 156 -17.14 -31.00 3.96
N SER A 157 -17.43 -31.39 5.20
CA SER A 157 -18.66 -30.99 5.88
C SER A 157 -18.64 -29.50 6.23
N ASP A 158 -19.82 -28.90 6.36
CA ASP A 158 -19.99 -27.51 6.82
C ASP A 158 -19.26 -27.25 8.14
N SER A 159 -19.28 -28.20 9.08
CA SER A 159 -18.55 -28.09 10.36
C SER A 159 -17.02 -28.06 10.21
N GLU A 160 -16.48 -28.73 9.19
CA GLU A 160 -15.05 -28.69 8.90
C GLU A 160 -14.66 -27.36 8.25
N ILE A 161 -15.52 -26.81 7.37
CA ILE A 161 -15.33 -25.47 6.81
C ILE A 161 -15.40 -24.41 7.93
N GLU A 162 -16.37 -24.51 8.83
CA GLU A 162 -16.52 -23.58 9.96
C GLU A 162 -15.26 -23.58 10.84
N LEU A 163 -14.71 -24.75 11.13
CA LEU A 163 -13.46 -24.86 11.89
C LEU A 163 -12.28 -24.20 11.16
N LEU A 164 -12.21 -24.33 9.83
CA LEU A 164 -11.16 -23.70 9.03
C LEU A 164 -11.31 -22.18 8.99
N VAL A 165 -12.54 -21.66 8.89
CA VAL A 165 -12.84 -20.22 8.99
C VAL A 165 -12.39 -19.68 10.35
N GLN A 166 -12.80 -20.33 11.45
CA GLN A 166 -12.37 -19.94 12.80
C GLN A 166 -10.84 -19.93 12.95
N LYS A 167 -10.16 -20.96 12.41
CA LYS A 167 -8.70 -21.04 12.41
C LYS A 167 -8.02 -20.00 11.52
N ALA A 168 -8.69 -19.55 10.46
CA ALA A 168 -8.18 -18.48 9.62
C ALA A 168 -8.16 -17.15 10.36
N SER A 169 -9.09 -16.93 11.30
CA SER A 169 -9.17 -15.69 12.10
C SER A 169 -9.11 -14.44 11.21
N GLY A 170 -9.93 -14.42 10.16
CA GLY A 170 -9.97 -13.39 9.13
C GLY A 170 -8.78 -13.35 8.15
N GLN A 171 -7.82 -14.28 8.21
CA GLN A 171 -6.63 -14.28 7.38
C GLN A 171 -6.76 -15.21 6.16
N PHE A 172 -7.03 -14.62 4.99
CA PHE A 172 -7.11 -15.34 3.71
C PHE A 172 -5.86 -16.17 3.35
N ILE A 173 -4.68 -15.77 3.83
CA ILE A 173 -3.44 -16.53 3.61
C ILE A 173 -3.50 -17.93 4.25
N PHE A 174 -4.17 -18.07 5.39
CA PHE A 174 -4.37 -19.37 6.02
C PHE A 174 -5.28 -20.25 5.15
N ALA A 175 -6.45 -19.73 4.77
CA ALA A 175 -7.43 -20.46 3.96
C ALA A 175 -6.85 -20.92 2.62
N SER A 176 -6.17 -20.03 1.90
CA SER A 176 -5.51 -20.36 0.63
C SER A 176 -4.37 -21.36 0.79
N THR A 177 -3.66 -21.35 1.92
CA THR A 177 -2.64 -22.37 2.22
C THR A 177 -3.27 -23.75 2.44
N VAL A 178 -4.39 -23.83 3.17
CA VAL A 178 -5.14 -25.09 3.38
C VAL A 178 -5.68 -25.65 2.07
N VAL A 179 -6.21 -24.80 1.18
CA VAL A 179 -6.68 -25.24 -0.14
C VAL A 179 -5.55 -25.81 -1.00
N LYS A 180 -4.33 -25.27 -0.84
CA LYS A 180 -3.18 -25.62 -1.67
C LYS A 180 -2.50 -26.95 -1.30
N TYR A 181 -2.57 -27.38 -0.04
CA TYR A 181 -1.78 -28.50 0.51
C TYR A 181 -2.65 -29.53 1.23
#